data_AF-A0A6V7YA04-F1
#
_entry.id   AF-A0A6V7YA04-F1
#
_cell.length_a   1.000
_cell.length_b   1.000
_cell.length_c   1.000
_cell.angle_alpha   90.00
_cell.angle_beta   90.00
_cell.angle_gamma   90.00
#
_symmetry.space_group_name_H-M   'P 1'
#
loop_
_entity.id
_entity.type
_entity.pdbx_description
1 polymer ?
#
loop_
_entity_poly.entity_id
_entity_poly.type
_entity_poly.pdbx_seq_one_letter_code
_entity_poly.pdbx_strand_id
1 'polypeptide(L)'
;MPSKFSIKIVAEDQGIPKLNSSALIEVNLVDIDDLNPIFSSSIYKAKKSNFNSTLLIIEPKPIKAWDGDSINETILYQISGENSKYFIIDEFNGIIQTKTNKLPSSAQLIVNAYQSNRPERNSTAFVLFENNYSEEEIEISLIHIISFICFLLILSNFLILSFWLGERKKQLLIKNKMFVL
;
A
#
# COMPACT_ATOMS: atom_id res chain seq x y z
N MET A 1 -21.39 -22.57 -10.86
CA MET A 1 -22.23 -23.78 -10.97
C MET A 1 -23.70 -23.35 -10.98
N PRO A 2 -24.60 -24.01 -11.71
CA PRO A 2 -26.03 -23.70 -11.62
C PRO A 2 -26.55 -23.99 -10.21
N SER A 3 -27.27 -23.02 -9.61
CA SER A 3 -27.87 -23.14 -8.27
C SER A 3 -29.29 -23.71 -8.29
N LYS A 4 -29.81 -24.04 -9.49
CA LYS A 4 -31.15 -24.57 -9.69
C LYS A 4 -31.14 -25.71 -10.70
N PHE A 5 -31.81 -26.80 -10.34
CA PHE A 5 -32.02 -27.96 -11.22
C PHE A 5 -33.51 -28.25 -11.29
N SER A 6 -33.98 -28.59 -12.48
CA SER A 6 -35.36 -29.04 -12.70
C SER A 6 -35.32 -30.48 -13.18
N ILE A 7 -35.90 -31.38 -12.39
CA ILE A 7 -35.94 -32.81 -12.66
C ILE A 7 -37.39 -33.19 -12.98
N LYS A 8 -37.65 -33.63 -14.22
CA LYS A 8 -38.94 -34.18 -14.61
C LYS A 8 -38.98 -35.66 -14.30
N ILE A 9 -39.86 -36.07 -13.40
CA ILE A 9 -40.13 -37.48 -13.08
C ILE A 9 -41.38 -37.91 -13.86
N VAL A 10 -41.33 -39.08 -14.48
CA VAL A 10 -42.46 -39.70 -15.17
C VAL A 10 -42.75 -41.05 -14.52
N ALA A 11 -43.99 -41.26 -14.10
CA ALA A 11 -44.49 -42.56 -13.68
C ALA A 11 -45.36 -43.12 -14.82
N GLU A 12 -45.04 -44.33 -15.28
CA GLU A 12 -45.77 -45.04 -16.33
C GLU A 12 -46.29 -46.37 -15.74
N ASP A 13 -47.56 -46.70 -16.00
CA ASP A 13 -48.11 -47.99 -15.64
C ASP A 13 -47.77 -49.09 -16.68
N GLN A 14 -48.09 -50.35 -16.36
CA GLN A 14 -47.87 -51.48 -17.28
C GLN A 14 -49.14 -51.86 -18.06
N GLY A 15 -50.12 -50.96 -18.16
CA GLY A 15 -51.39 -51.20 -18.85
C GLY A 15 -51.27 -51.29 -20.37
N ILE A 16 -52.36 -51.68 -21.03
CA ILE A 16 -52.51 -51.61 -22.49
C ILE A 16 -53.85 -50.94 -22.80
N PRO A 17 -53.88 -49.67 -23.27
CA PRO A 17 -52.73 -48.79 -23.47
C PRO A 17 -52.09 -48.36 -22.15
N LYS A 18 -50.79 -48.06 -22.17
CA LYS A 18 -50.09 -47.52 -21.01
C LYS A 18 -50.55 -46.09 -20.72
N LEU A 19 -50.68 -45.76 -19.44
CA LEU A 19 -50.88 -44.38 -18.98
C LEU A 19 -49.63 -43.89 -18.25
N ASN A 20 -49.36 -42.60 -18.36
CA ASN A 20 -48.30 -41.97 -17.59
C ASN A 20 -48.76 -40.67 -16.94
N SER A 21 -48.05 -40.29 -15.89
CA SER A 21 -48.14 -38.99 -15.23
C SER A 21 -46.73 -38.45 -15.01
N SER A 22 -46.59 -37.12 -14.94
CA SER A 22 -45.29 -36.51 -14.69
C SER A 22 -45.37 -35.44 -13.62
N ALA A 23 -44.31 -35.32 -12.83
CA ALA A 23 -44.10 -34.27 -11.85
C ALA A 23 -42.76 -33.57 -12.11
N LEU A 24 -42.65 -32.32 -11.67
CA LEU A 24 -41.44 -31.53 -11.77
C LEU A 24 -40.91 -31.25 -10.37
N ILE A 25 -39.66 -31.61 -10.13
CA ILE A 25 -38.95 -31.30 -8.88
C ILE A 25 -37.98 -30.16 -9.17
N GLU A 26 -38.12 -29.07 -8.41
CA GLU A 26 -37.14 -27.99 -8.38
C GLU A 26 -36.17 -28.21 -7.22
N VAL A 27 -34.88 -28.34 -7.53
CA VAL A 27 -33.80 -28.47 -6.54
C VAL A 27 -33.02 -27.17 -6.53
N ASN A 28 -33.00 -26.50 -5.38
CA ASN A 28 -32.18 -25.31 -5.15
C ASN A 28 -30.93 -25.71 -4.35
N LEU A 29 -29.74 -25.43 -4.87
CA LEU A 29 -28.49 -25.58 -4.13
C LEU A 29 -28.21 -24.30 -3.35
N VAL A 30 -27.92 -24.46 -2.06
CA VAL A 30 -27.53 -23.36 -1.17
C VAL A 30 -26.01 -23.40 -1.04
N ASP A 31 -25.39 -22.24 -1.24
CA ASP A 31 -23.96 -22.08 -1.04
C ASP A 31 -23.61 -22.23 0.45
N ILE A 32 -22.51 -22.91 0.73
CA ILE A 32 -21.97 -23.03 2.08
C ILE A 32 -20.62 -22.36 2.02
N ASP A 33 -20.36 -21.43 2.94
CA ASP A 33 -19.09 -20.72 3.04
C ASP A 33 -17.95 -21.70 3.36
N ASP A 34 -17.29 -22.14 2.29
CA ASP A 34 -16.30 -23.21 2.29
C ASP A 34 -15.00 -22.90 1.53
N LEU A 35 -14.91 -21.72 0.92
CA LEU A 35 -13.72 -21.24 0.23
C LEU A 35 -12.93 -20.26 1.09
N ASN A 36 -11.62 -20.19 0.82
CA ASN A 36 -10.74 -19.24 1.49
C ASN A 36 -10.68 -17.93 0.70
N PRO A 37 -10.29 -16.81 1.34
CA PRO A 37 -10.06 -15.56 0.64
C PRO A 37 -9.02 -15.72 -0.49
N ILE A 38 -9.18 -14.99 -1.59
CA ILE A 38 -8.30 -15.05 -2.76
C ILE A 38 -7.63 -13.70 -2.96
N PHE A 39 -6.29 -13.67 -2.97
CA PHE A 39 -5.52 -12.46 -3.27
C PHE A 39 -5.48 -12.15 -4.77
N SER A 40 -5.35 -10.86 -5.10
CA SER A 40 -5.17 -10.37 -6.47
C SER A 40 -3.82 -10.77 -7.09
N SER A 41 -2.84 -11.12 -6.26
CA SER A 41 -1.54 -11.69 -6.65
C SER A 41 -1.01 -12.57 -5.51
N SER A 42 -0.30 -13.65 -5.84
CA SER A 42 0.40 -14.47 -4.84
C SER A 42 1.68 -13.79 -4.32
N ILE A 43 2.25 -12.88 -5.11
CA ILE A 43 3.49 -12.14 -4.79
C ILE A 43 3.31 -10.68 -5.18
N TYR A 44 3.68 -9.79 -4.27
CA TYR A 44 3.73 -8.34 -4.46
C TYR A 44 5.16 -7.84 -4.29
N LYS A 45 5.50 -6.75 -4.98
CA LYS A 45 6.74 -6.00 -4.74
C LYS A 45 6.41 -4.71 -4.02
N ALA A 46 7.22 -4.37 -3.02
CA ALA A 46 7.04 -3.17 -2.23
C ALA A 46 8.32 -2.32 -2.21
N LYS A 47 8.16 -1.01 -2.38
CA LYS A 47 9.27 -0.04 -2.28
C LYS A 47 8.80 1.25 -1.62
N LYS A 48 9.74 1.99 -1.04
CA LYS A 48 9.48 3.37 -0.56
C LYS A 48 9.42 4.32 -1.75
N SER A 49 8.50 5.29 -1.70
CA SER A 49 8.43 6.36 -2.72
C SER A 49 9.54 7.40 -2.55
N ASN A 50 9.94 7.65 -1.30
CA ASN A 50 11.07 8.48 -0.90
C ASN A 50 11.55 8.03 0.49
N PHE A 51 12.73 8.50 0.90
CA PHE A 51 13.33 8.11 2.18
C PHE A 51 12.43 8.39 3.41
N ASN A 52 11.68 9.49 3.39
CA ASN A 52 10.82 9.90 4.51
C ASN A 52 9.42 9.28 4.45
N SER A 53 9.06 8.60 3.36
CA SER A 53 7.74 8.00 3.20
C SER A 53 7.58 6.80 4.12
N THR A 54 6.51 6.78 4.89
CA THR A 54 6.10 5.59 5.64
C THR A 54 5.26 4.65 4.78
N LEU A 55 4.50 5.19 3.82
CA LEU A 55 3.67 4.42 2.90
C LEU A 55 4.53 3.72 1.85
N LEU A 56 4.25 2.43 1.62
CA LEU A 56 4.88 1.65 0.56
C LEU A 56 4.07 1.70 -0.73
N ILE A 57 4.78 1.77 -1.85
CA ILE A 57 4.22 1.54 -3.18
C ILE A 57 4.21 0.03 -3.42
N ILE A 58 3.04 -0.52 -3.72
CA ILE A 58 2.83 -1.95 -4.00
C ILE A 58 2.59 -2.16 -5.49
N GLU A 59 3.35 -3.08 -6.09
CA GLU A 59 3.25 -3.49 -7.48
C GLU A 59 2.94 -5.01 -7.57
N PRO A 60 2.20 -5.47 -8.60
CA PRO A 60 1.67 -4.71 -9.74
C PRO A 60 0.37 -3.94 -9.44
N LYS A 61 -0.29 -4.24 -8.32
CA LYS A 61 -1.55 -3.64 -7.89
C LYS A 61 -1.57 -3.55 -6.36
N PRO A 62 -2.46 -2.72 -5.76
CA PRO A 62 -2.67 -2.73 -4.32
C PRO A 62 -2.98 -4.12 -3.78
N ILE A 63 -2.55 -4.39 -2.54
CA ILE A 63 -2.88 -5.62 -1.83
C ILE A 63 -4.39 -5.66 -1.67
N LYS A 64 -5.00 -6.73 -2.17
CA LYS A 64 -6.44 -6.95 -2.08
C LYS A 64 -6.72 -8.43 -2.15
N ALA A 65 -7.53 -8.92 -1.23
CA ALA A 65 -8.18 -10.21 -1.27
C ALA A 65 -9.70 -10.02 -1.27
N TRP A 66 -10.41 -11.02 -1.79
CA TRP A 66 -11.87 -11.10 -1.76
C TRP A 66 -12.27 -12.50 -1.29
N ASP A 67 -13.49 -12.63 -0.80
CA ASP A 67 -14.05 -13.93 -0.46
C ASP A 67 -14.12 -14.82 -1.71
N GLY A 68 -13.67 -16.08 -1.60
CA GLY A 68 -13.76 -17.04 -2.69
C GLY A 68 -15.19 -17.48 -2.97
N ASP A 69 -16.07 -17.34 -1.97
CA ASP A 69 -17.46 -17.76 -2.02
C ASP A 69 -18.39 -16.75 -2.69
N SER A 70 -19.61 -17.19 -2.99
CA SER A 70 -20.66 -16.26 -3.43
C SER A 70 -21.24 -15.45 -2.26
N ILE A 71 -21.04 -15.96 -1.04
CA ILE A 71 -21.29 -15.28 0.22
C ILE A 71 -20.09 -14.35 0.46
N ASN A 72 -20.29 -13.04 0.27
CA ASN A 72 -19.20 -12.08 0.45
C ASN A 72 -19.03 -11.73 1.93
N GLU A 73 -17.99 -12.26 2.58
CA GLU A 73 -17.60 -11.86 3.92
C GLU A 73 -16.57 -10.71 3.94
N THR A 74 -16.48 -10.04 5.09
CA THR A 74 -15.45 -9.01 5.30
C THR A 74 -14.08 -9.66 5.48
N ILE A 75 -13.11 -9.25 4.67
CA ILE A 75 -11.74 -9.75 4.71
C ILE A 75 -10.85 -8.82 5.55
N LEU A 76 -10.11 -9.40 6.49
CA LEU A 76 -9.15 -8.71 7.33
C LEU A 76 -7.71 -9.12 7.02
N TYR A 77 -6.78 -8.18 7.13
CA TYR A 77 -5.36 -8.37 6.80
C TYR A 77 -4.46 -8.36 8.04
N GLN A 78 -3.42 -9.19 8.01
CA GLN A 78 -2.37 -9.20 9.03
C GLN A 78 -1.01 -9.50 8.41
N ILE A 79 0.06 -8.84 8.91
CA ILE A 79 1.44 -9.19 8.55
C ILE A 79 2.02 -10.11 9.63
N SER A 80 2.74 -11.14 9.18
CA SER A 80 3.53 -12.05 10.01
C SER A 80 4.94 -12.27 9.43
N GLY A 81 5.75 -13.05 10.14
CA GLY A 81 7.15 -13.34 9.78
C GLY A 81 8.18 -12.48 10.52
N GLU A 82 9.47 -12.78 10.30
CA GLU A 82 10.59 -12.17 11.03
C GLU A 82 10.67 -10.64 10.86
N ASN A 83 10.37 -10.15 9.65
CA ASN A 83 10.45 -8.74 9.31
C ASN A 83 9.19 -7.94 9.68
N SER A 84 8.15 -8.58 10.23
CA SER A 84 6.88 -7.93 10.62
C SER A 84 7.06 -6.82 11.67
N LYS A 85 8.15 -6.86 12.44
CA LYS A 85 8.51 -5.80 13.40
C LYS A 85 8.78 -4.44 12.75
N TYR A 86 9.09 -4.40 11.47
CA TYR A 86 9.40 -3.16 10.73
C TYR A 86 8.19 -2.54 10.02
N PHE A 87 7.06 -3.26 9.92
CA PHE A 87 5.92 -2.86 9.10
C PHE A 87 4.59 -3.00 9.86
N ILE A 88 3.60 -2.19 9.49
CA ILE A 88 2.18 -2.39 9.81
C ILE A 88 1.40 -2.57 8.52
N ILE A 89 0.28 -3.29 8.61
CA ILE A 89 -0.76 -3.30 7.59
C ILE A 89 -2.05 -2.79 8.20
N ASP A 90 -2.77 -1.98 7.45
CA ASP A 90 -4.15 -1.64 7.78
C ASP A 90 -5.03 -2.87 7.58
N GLU A 91 -5.75 -3.26 8.63
CA GLU A 91 -6.49 -4.51 8.69
C GLU A 91 -7.68 -4.57 7.71
N PHE A 92 -8.17 -3.44 7.20
CA PHE A 92 -9.34 -3.40 6.31
C PHE A 92 -9.00 -3.16 4.85
N ASN A 93 -7.98 -2.34 4.57
CA ASN A 93 -7.67 -1.91 3.21
C ASN A 93 -6.33 -2.45 2.68
N GLY A 94 -5.56 -3.16 3.50
CA GLY A 94 -4.32 -3.81 3.07
C GLY A 94 -3.15 -2.85 2.80
N ILE A 95 -3.25 -1.58 3.19
CA ILE A 95 -2.17 -0.59 3.03
C ILE A 95 -1.02 -0.91 4.00
N ILE A 96 0.19 -1.05 3.47
CA ILE A 96 1.39 -1.30 4.27
C ILE A 96 2.16 0.00 4.53
N GLN A 97 2.55 0.19 5.79
CA GLN A 97 3.43 1.29 6.22
C GLN A 97 4.64 0.78 7.01
N THR A 98 5.73 1.53 6.97
CA THR A 98 6.93 1.29 7.78
C THR A 98 6.73 1.85 9.19
N LYS A 99 7.08 1.07 10.22
CA LYS A 99 7.11 1.52 11.63
C LYS A 99 8.35 2.37 11.96
N THR A 100 9.42 2.20 11.20
CA THR A 100 10.72 2.82 11.43
C THR A 100 11.40 3.15 10.10
N ASN A 101 12.31 4.13 10.13
CA ASN A 101 13.18 4.45 9.00
C ASN A 101 14.36 3.48 8.87
N LYS A 102 14.74 2.79 9.97
CA LYS A 102 15.84 1.83 9.96
C LYS A 102 15.32 0.47 9.49
N LEU A 103 15.32 0.30 8.17
CA LEU A 103 14.80 -0.88 7.48
C LEU A 103 15.95 -1.75 6.96
N PRO A 104 15.73 -3.07 6.82
CA PRO A 104 16.69 -3.91 6.11
C PRO A 104 16.75 -3.55 4.62
N SER A 105 17.85 -3.89 3.95
CA SER A 105 18.01 -3.68 2.50
C SER A 105 16.94 -4.41 1.69
N SER A 106 16.51 -5.58 2.15
CA SER A 106 15.36 -6.31 1.62
C SER A 106 14.66 -7.07 2.74
N ALA A 107 13.37 -7.32 2.55
CA ALA A 107 12.57 -8.11 3.47
C ALA A 107 11.48 -8.88 2.72
N GLN A 108 11.18 -10.08 3.21
CA GLN A 108 9.97 -10.80 2.84
C GLN A 108 8.96 -10.66 3.96
N LEU A 109 7.75 -10.21 3.62
CA LEU A 109 6.60 -10.17 4.52
C LEU A 109 5.59 -11.24 4.12
N ILE A 110 4.95 -11.83 5.12
CA ILE A 110 3.88 -12.80 4.96
C ILE A 110 2.58 -12.07 5.29
N VAL A 111 1.75 -11.81 4.28
CA VAL A 111 0.44 -11.15 4.45
C VAL A 111 -0.63 -12.21 4.46
N ASN A 112 -1.36 -12.30 5.56
CA ASN A 112 -2.51 -13.18 5.71
C ASN A 112 -3.79 -12.37 5.48
N ALA A 113 -4.73 -12.95 4.75
CA ALA A 113 -6.11 -12.47 4.64
C ALA A 113 -7.04 -13.53 5.23
N TYR A 114 -7.98 -13.13 6.06
CA TYR A 114 -8.95 -14.05 6.68
C TYR A 114 -10.36 -13.45 6.72
N GLN A 115 -11.38 -14.30 6.67
CA GLN A 115 -12.76 -13.86 6.86
C GLN A 115 -12.97 -13.44 8.32
N SER A 116 -13.62 -12.30 8.54
CA SER A 116 -13.80 -11.72 9.88
C SER A 116 -14.64 -12.60 10.83
N ASN A 117 -15.59 -13.35 10.29
CA ASN A 117 -16.47 -14.26 11.02
C ASN A 117 -15.85 -15.67 11.21
N ARG A 118 -14.89 -16.06 10.35
CA ARG A 118 -14.24 -17.37 10.30
C ARG A 118 -12.73 -17.26 10.03
N PRO A 119 -11.92 -16.94 11.05
CA PRO A 119 -10.48 -16.74 10.88
C PRO A 119 -9.70 -17.97 10.36
N GLU A 120 -10.27 -19.17 10.51
CA GLU A 120 -9.74 -20.41 9.92
C GLU A 120 -9.78 -20.41 8.38
N ARG A 121 -10.68 -19.61 7.79
CA ARG A 121 -10.73 -19.34 6.35
C ARG A 121 -9.75 -18.23 6.03
N ASN A 122 -8.53 -18.65 5.70
CA ASN A 122 -7.45 -17.73 5.41
C ASN A 122 -6.67 -18.12 4.16
N SER A 123 -5.95 -17.13 3.64
CA SER A 123 -4.95 -17.31 2.61
C SER A 123 -3.77 -16.40 2.87
N THR A 124 -2.68 -16.67 2.15
CA THR A 124 -1.42 -15.97 2.33
C THR A 124 -0.88 -15.49 0.99
N ALA A 125 -0.34 -14.27 0.99
CA ALA A 125 0.47 -13.73 -0.10
C ALA A 125 1.81 -13.25 0.45
N PHE A 126 2.80 -13.15 -0.43
CA PHE A 126 4.13 -12.66 -0.08
C PHE A 126 4.33 -11.24 -0.59
N VAL A 127 4.94 -10.39 0.24
CA VAL A 127 5.39 -9.06 -0.17
C VAL A 127 6.91 -9.03 -0.09
N LEU A 128 7.55 -8.82 -1.24
CA LEU A 128 8.99 -8.66 -1.37
C LEU A 128 9.30 -7.17 -1.32
N PHE A 129 9.83 -6.73 -0.18
CA PHE A 129 10.27 -5.36 0.04
C PHE A 129 11.74 -5.20 -0.36
N GLU A 130 12.01 -4.13 -1.11
CA GLU A 130 13.36 -3.69 -1.46
C GLU A 130 13.53 -2.23 -1.03
N ASN A 131 14.55 -1.96 -0.22
CA ASN A 131 14.90 -0.61 0.19
C ASN A 131 15.84 0.01 -0.85
N ASN A 132 15.27 0.86 -1.70
CA ASN A 132 16.00 1.55 -2.76
C ASN A 132 16.84 2.75 -2.28
N TYR A 133 16.99 2.93 -0.96
CA TYR A 133 17.80 4.00 -0.38
C TYR A 133 18.89 3.40 0.49
N SER A 134 20.15 3.56 0.05
CA SER A 134 21.32 3.21 0.87
C SER A 134 21.61 4.31 1.89
N GLU A 135 22.23 3.96 3.01
CA GLU A 135 22.69 4.94 4.01
C GLU A 135 23.63 5.99 3.37
N GLU A 136 24.46 5.57 2.41
CA GLU A 136 25.38 6.45 1.67
C GLU A 136 24.64 7.46 0.78
N GLU A 137 23.61 7.05 0.04
CA GLU A 137 22.81 7.97 -0.79
C GLU A 137 22.12 9.04 0.06
N ILE A 138 21.69 8.68 1.27
CA ILE A 138 21.07 9.61 2.22
C ILE A 138 22.12 10.61 2.72
N GLU A 139 23.30 10.15 3.13
CA GLU A 139 24.39 11.04 3.57
C GLU A 139 24.80 12.03 2.48
N ILE A 140 24.96 11.56 1.24
CA ILE A 140 25.28 12.43 0.10
C ILE A 140 24.18 13.49 -0.11
N SER A 141 22.91 13.09 -0.02
CA SER A 141 21.79 14.02 -0.18
C SER A 141 21.78 15.10 0.91
N LEU A 142 22.09 14.73 2.16
CA LEU A 142 22.16 15.65 3.30
C LEU A 142 23.32 16.62 3.15
N ILE A 143 24.51 16.13 2.74
CA ILE A 143 25.69 16.97 2.51
C ILE A 143 25.39 18.04 1.45
N HIS A 144 24.73 17.67 0.34
CA HIS A 144 24.34 18.64 -0.69
C HIS A 144 23.36 19.69 -0.16
N ILE A 145 22.35 19.29 0.63
CA ILE A 145 21.39 20.22 1.23
C ILE A 145 22.10 21.20 2.18
N ILE A 146 22.96 20.70 3.06
CA ILE A 146 23.73 21.53 4.01
C ILE A 146 24.64 22.50 3.23
N SER A 147 25.36 22.01 2.23
CA SER A 147 26.23 22.83 1.37
C SER A 147 25.46 23.97 0.69
N PHE A 148 24.26 23.68 0.16
CA PHE A 148 23.40 24.68 -0.47
C PHE A 148 22.90 25.74 0.54
N ILE A 149 22.48 25.33 1.73
CA ILE A 149 22.07 26.25 2.81
C ILE A 149 23.25 27.13 3.22
N CYS A 150 24.44 26.56 3.41
CA CYS A 150 25.66 27.30 3.73
C CYS A 150 25.99 28.34 2.65
N PHE A 151 25.90 27.96 1.37
CA PHE A 151 26.11 28.87 0.25
C PHE A 151 25.14 30.07 0.28
N LEU A 152 23.84 29.82 0.53
CA LEU A 152 22.84 30.88 0.64
C LEU A 152 23.11 31.83 1.80
N LEU A 153 23.54 31.31 2.96
CA LEU A 153 23.89 32.12 4.13
C LEU A 153 25.14 32.99 3.88
N ILE A 154 26.15 32.44 3.19
CA ILE A 154 27.34 33.20 2.79
C ILE A 154 26.94 34.31 1.82
N LEU A 155 26.12 34.00 0.81
CA LEU A 155 25.65 34.96 -0.18
C LEU A 155 24.83 36.08 0.47
N SER A 156 23.94 35.76 1.42
CA SER A 156 23.16 36.78 2.14
C SER A 156 24.05 37.70 2.96
N ASN A 157 25.04 37.15 3.68
CA ASN A 157 25.99 37.95 4.46
C ASN A 157 26.83 38.86 3.56
N PHE A 158 27.26 38.38 2.40
CA PHE A 158 27.98 39.19 1.41
C PHE A 158 27.11 40.34 0.87
N LEU A 159 25.85 40.07 0.55
CA LEU A 159 24.89 41.10 0.11
C LEU A 159 24.65 42.15 1.21
N ILE A 160 24.44 41.73 2.46
CA ILE A 160 24.29 42.65 3.60
C ILE A 160 25.52 43.54 3.77
N LEU A 161 26.72 42.95 3.70
CA LEU A 161 27.98 43.68 3.84
C LEU A 161 28.16 44.69 2.70
N SER A 162 27.91 44.27 1.46
CA SER A 162 28.01 45.16 0.29
C SER A 162 27.03 46.33 0.35
N PHE A 163 25.80 46.10 0.82
CA PHE A 163 24.81 47.15 1.06
C PHE A 163 25.28 48.13 2.15
N TRP A 164 25.75 47.62 3.29
CA TRP A 164 26.26 48.44 4.39
C TRP A 164 27.46 49.31 3.98
N LEU A 165 28.41 48.73 3.23
CA LEU A 165 29.54 49.47 2.65
C LEU A 165 29.08 50.55 1.67
N GLY A 166 28.06 50.27 0.86
CA GLY A 166 27.44 51.22 -0.05
C GLY A 166 26.84 52.42 0.68
N GLU A 167 26.04 52.19 1.72
CA GLU A 167 25.45 53.25 2.54
C GLU A 167 26.52 54.06 3.31
N ARG A 168 27.56 53.40 3.85
CA ARG A 168 28.70 54.11 4.46
C ARG A 168 29.41 55.04 3.49
N LYS A 169 29.68 54.59 2.25
CA LYS A 169 30.30 55.44 1.22
C LYS A 169 29.43 56.65 0.91
N LYS A 170 28.11 56.49 0.76
CA LYS A 170 27.17 57.61 0.55
C LYS A 170 27.23 58.62 1.70
N GLN A 171 27.20 58.17 2.95
CA GLN A 171 27.28 59.06 4.12
C GLN A 171 28.59 59.85 4.18
N LEU A 172 29.73 59.22 3.86
CA LEU A 172 31.04 59.89 3.80
C LEU A 172 31.08 60.96 2.70
N LEU A 173 30.53 60.66 1.52
CA LEU A 173 30.41 61.61 0.40
C LEU A 173 29.53 62.82 0.78
N ILE A 174 28.43 62.60 1.49
CA ILE A 174 27.55 63.68 1.97
C ILE A 174 28.28 64.55 3.01
N LYS A 175 28.95 63.95 4.00
CA LYS A 175 29.77 64.69 4.98
C LYS A 175 30.84 65.55 4.30
N ASN A 176 31.60 64.98 3.36
CA ASN A 176 32.67 65.72 2.68
C ASN A 176 32.15 66.86 1.81
N LYS A 177 30.92 66.77 1.27
CA LYS A 177 30.29 67.89 0.55
C LYS A 177 29.81 69.02 1.47
N MET A 178 29.46 68.73 2.72
CA MET A 178 28.97 69.72 3.68
C MET A 178 30.08 70.61 4.27
N PHE A 179 31.34 70.18 4.21
CA PHE A 179 32.51 70.93 4.70
C PHE A 179 33.16 71.85 3.65
N VAL A 180 32.60 71.96 2.44
CA VAL A 180 33.16 72.74 1.32
C VAL A 180 32.31 74.01 1.01
N LEU A 181 31.38 74.37 1.90
CA LEU A 181 30.63 75.64 1.88
C LEU A 181 30.87 76.39 3.19
#